data_AF-M0B8N3-F1
#
_entry.id   AF-M0B8N3-F1
#
_cell.length_a   1.000
_cell.length_b   1.000
_cell.length_c   1.000
_cell.angle_alpha   90.00
_cell.angle_beta   90.00
_cell.angle_gamma   90.00
#
_symmetry.space_group_name_H-M   'P 1'
#
loop_
_entity.id
_entity.type
_entity.pdbx_description
1 polymer ?
#
loop_
_entity_poly.entity_id
_entity_poly.type
_entity_poly.pdbx_seq_one_letter_code
_entity_poly.pdbx_strand_id
1 'polypeptide(L)'
;MSDAAADGDRRSRSSTLAITVEELRRRNANALVIDVLFLFTTGFLTILALQGAWPAAIATIPLATFLLFAWRSSMAFLVANLITIVVAAVATITGYVPF
;
A
#
# COMPACT_ATOMS: atom_id res chain seq x y z
N MET A 1 -23.43 -32.33 -34.08
CA MET A 1 -22.67 -32.54 -32.83
C MET A 1 -21.46 -31.59 -32.68
N SER A 2 -21.19 -30.68 -33.63
CA SER A 2 -20.01 -29.81 -33.60
C SER A 2 -20.21 -28.47 -32.88
N ASP A 3 -21.43 -27.92 -32.84
CA ASP A 3 -21.69 -26.60 -32.25
C ASP A 3 -21.66 -26.58 -30.71
N ALA A 4 -22.10 -27.65 -30.06
CA ALA A 4 -22.09 -27.75 -28.60
C ALA A 4 -20.67 -27.78 -28.01
N ALA A 5 -19.72 -28.37 -28.74
CA ALA A 5 -18.31 -28.41 -28.33
C ALA A 5 -17.63 -27.04 -28.50
N ALA A 6 -17.98 -26.30 -29.57
CA ALA A 6 -17.46 -24.96 -29.82
C ALA A 6 -17.99 -23.92 -28.81
N ASP A 7 -19.23 -24.06 -28.34
CA ASP A 7 -19.79 -23.16 -27.32
C ASP A 7 -19.21 -23.42 -25.92
N GLY A 8 -18.94 -24.69 -25.58
CA GLY A 8 -18.26 -25.06 -24.34
C GLY A 8 -16.85 -24.47 -24.23
N ASP A 9 -16.07 -24.53 -25.31
CA ASP A 9 -14.68 -24.05 -25.33
C ASP A 9 -14.59 -22.51 -25.26
N ARG A 10 -15.55 -21.79 -25.87
CA ARG A 10 -15.69 -20.33 -25.73
C ARG A 10 -16.06 -19.92 -24.30
N ARG A 11 -16.96 -20.66 -23.65
CA ARG A 11 -17.39 -20.39 -22.27
C ARG A 11 -16.28 -20.69 -21.25
N SER A 12 -15.49 -21.74 -21.48
CA SER A 12 -14.28 -22.00 -20.68
C SER A 12 -13.24 -20.91 -20.85
N ARG A 13 -12.92 -20.49 -22.09
CA ARG A 13 -11.98 -19.37 -22.33
C ARG A 13 -12.47 -18.06 -21.72
N SER A 14 -13.75 -17.71 -21.84
CA SER A 14 -14.28 -16.49 -21.24
C SER A 14 -14.23 -16.54 -19.71
N SER A 15 -14.48 -17.70 -19.10
CA SER A 15 -14.32 -17.88 -17.65
C SER A 15 -12.87 -17.75 -17.20
N THR A 16 -11.91 -18.34 -17.92
CA THR A 16 -10.48 -18.26 -17.62
C THR A 16 -9.97 -16.82 -17.78
N LEU A 17 -10.42 -16.12 -18.83
CA LEU A 17 -10.10 -14.71 -19.03
C LEU A 17 -10.71 -13.83 -17.92
N ALA A 18 -11.96 -14.06 -17.53
CA ALA A 18 -12.60 -13.34 -16.43
C ALA A 18 -11.86 -13.55 -15.09
N ILE A 19 -11.47 -14.80 -14.79
CA ILE A 19 -10.67 -15.13 -13.61
C ILE A 19 -9.29 -14.45 -13.66
N THR A 20 -8.63 -14.45 -14.84
CA THR A 20 -7.33 -13.81 -15.02
C THR A 20 -7.41 -12.30 -14.85
N VAL A 21 -8.47 -11.66 -15.36
CA VAL A 21 -8.70 -10.22 -15.22
C VAL A 21 -8.97 -9.85 -13.77
N GLU A 22 -9.76 -10.63 -13.03
CA GLU A 22 -10.06 -10.34 -11.63
C GLU A 22 -8.84 -10.53 -10.72
N GLU A 23 -8.04 -11.58 -10.96
CA GLU A 23 -6.78 -11.78 -10.23
C GLU A 23 -5.76 -10.68 -10.57
N LEU A 24 -5.68 -10.24 -11.83
CA LEU A 24 -4.85 -9.11 -12.23
C LEU A 24 -5.32 -7.81 -11.57
N ARG A 25 -6.64 -7.57 -11.52
CA ARG A 25 -7.25 -6.42 -10.86
C ARG A 25 -6.96 -6.42 -9.36
N ARG A 26 -7.07 -7.58 -8.71
CA ARG A 26 -6.77 -7.76 -7.28
C ARG A 26 -5.30 -7.52 -6.97
N ARG A 27 -4.38 -8.02 -7.80
CA ARG A 27 -2.93 -7.74 -7.67
C ARG A 27 -2.60 -6.29 -7.90
N ASN A 28 -3.20 -5.67 -8.92
CA ASN A 28 -2.96 -4.26 -9.24
C ASN A 28 -3.50 -3.33 -8.15
N ALA A 29 -4.67 -3.62 -7.59
CA ALA A 29 -5.21 -2.89 -6.45
C ALA A 29 -4.29 -3.02 -5.22
N ASN A 30 -3.74 -4.21 -4.98
CA ASN A 30 -2.81 -4.42 -3.89
C ASN A 30 -1.49 -3.65 -4.07
N ALA A 31 -0.96 -3.62 -5.30
CA ALA A 31 0.23 -2.85 -5.64
C ALA A 31 -0.01 -1.34 -5.46
N LEU A 32 -1.16 -0.82 -5.93
CA LEU A 32 -1.52 0.59 -5.76
C LEU A 32 -1.59 1.01 -4.29
N VAL A 33 -2.15 0.17 -3.41
CA VAL A 33 -2.22 0.47 -1.98
C VAL A 33 -0.82 0.58 -1.36
N ILE A 34 0.09 -0.31 -1.75
CA ILE A 34 1.49 -0.31 -1.30
C ILE A 34 2.19 0.97 -1.77
N ASP A 35 2.04 1.35 -3.04
CA ASP A 35 2.64 2.56 -3.60
C ASP A 35 2.12 3.84 -2.93
N VAL A 36 0.81 3.92 -2.68
CA VAL A 36 0.19 5.06 -1.99
C VAL A 36 0.68 5.16 -0.54
N LEU A 37 0.75 4.05 0.19
CA LEU A 37 1.31 4.06 1.55
C LEU A 37 2.78 4.48 1.55
N PHE A 38 3.57 4.00 0.58
CA PHE A 38 4.97 4.38 0.46
C PHE A 38 5.12 5.89 0.22
N LEU A 39 4.35 6.44 -0.73
CA LEU A 39 4.35 7.87 -1.03
C LEU A 39 3.94 8.69 0.19
N PHE A 40 2.89 8.25 0.90
CA PHE A 40 2.39 8.95 2.08
C PHE A 40 3.39 8.92 3.24
N THR A 41 4.02 7.77 3.46
CA THR A 41 5.08 7.61 4.47
C THR A 41 6.27 8.51 4.14
N THR A 42 6.69 8.55 2.87
CA THR A 42 7.77 9.43 2.41
C THR A 42 7.43 10.91 2.62
N GLY A 43 6.20 11.32 2.30
CA GLY A 43 5.72 12.68 2.54
C GLY A 43 5.69 13.03 4.03
N PHE A 44 5.19 12.12 4.88
CA PHE A 44 5.20 12.27 6.33
C PHE A 44 6.63 12.45 6.86
N LEU A 45 7.56 11.59 6.47
CA LEU A 45 8.97 11.66 6.86
C LEU A 45 9.62 12.97 6.39
N THR A 46 9.26 13.45 5.20
CA THR A 46 9.74 14.72 4.67
C THR A 46 9.26 15.90 5.52
N ILE A 47 7.97 15.95 5.89
CA ILE A 47 7.44 16.99 6.77
C ILE A 47 8.10 16.91 8.16
N LEU A 48 8.24 15.69 8.68
CA LEU A 48 8.86 15.43 9.97
C LEU A 48 10.31 15.92 10.03
N ALA A 49 11.08 15.69 8.94
CA ALA A 49 12.47 16.11 8.84
C ALA A 49 12.62 17.63 8.62
N LEU A 50 11.72 18.27 7.87
CA LEU A 50 11.85 19.69 7.49
C LEU A 50 11.12 20.66 8.41
N GLN A 51 10.12 20.19 9.16
CA GLN A 51 9.23 21.05 9.95
C GLN A 51 9.03 20.52 11.38
N GLY A 52 9.60 19.36 11.70
CA GLY A 52 9.50 18.74 13.03
C GLY A 52 8.20 17.99 13.27
N ALA A 53 8.02 17.56 14.53
CA ALA A 53 6.95 16.65 14.91
C ALA A 53 5.54 17.28 14.90
N TRP A 54 5.42 18.57 15.21
CA TRP A 54 4.11 19.21 15.34
C TRP A 54 3.37 19.35 13.99
N PRO A 55 4.00 19.84 12.91
CA PRO A 55 3.37 19.85 11.58
C PRO A 55 3.12 18.45 11.04
N ALA A 56 4.03 17.50 11.31
CA ALA A 56 3.89 16.11 10.88
C ALA A 56 2.70 15.39 11.53
N ALA A 57 2.26 15.82 12.72
CA ALA A 57 1.14 15.24 13.45
C ALA A 57 -0.19 15.30 12.68
N ILE A 58 -0.34 16.26 11.76
CA ILE A 58 -1.55 16.39 10.93
C ILE A 58 -1.67 15.21 9.95
N ALA A 59 -0.54 14.71 9.47
CA ALA A 59 -0.50 13.60 8.51
C ALA A 59 -0.61 12.22 9.18
N THR A 60 -0.66 12.14 10.52
CA THR A 60 -0.68 10.84 11.22
C THR A 60 -1.98 10.07 11.01
N ILE A 61 -3.12 10.77 10.89
CA ILE A 61 -4.44 10.14 10.64
C ILE A 61 -4.47 9.38 9.30
N PRO A 62 -4.15 10.02 8.15
CA PRO A 62 -4.09 9.30 6.88
C PRO A 62 -3.00 8.23 6.87
N LEU A 63 -1.84 8.46 7.50
CA LEU A 63 -0.78 7.46 7.63
C LEU A 63 -1.26 6.20 8.39
N ALA A 64 -1.94 6.36 9.52
CA ALA A 64 -2.51 5.27 10.29
C ALA A 64 -3.57 4.48 9.50
N THR A 65 -4.38 5.19 8.72
CA THR A 65 -5.38 4.57 7.84
C THR A 65 -4.72 3.66 6.81
N PHE A 66 -3.67 4.12 6.14
CA PHE A 66 -2.93 3.31 5.17
C PHE A 66 -2.19 2.14 5.81
N LEU A 67 -1.63 2.31 7.01
CA LEU A 67 -1.01 1.21 7.77
C LEU A 67 -2.04 0.12 8.12
N LEU A 68 -3.27 0.47 8.51
CA LEU A 68 -4.34 -0.51 8.74
C LEU A 68 -4.69 -1.30 7.47
N PHE A 69 -4.67 -0.65 6.31
CA PHE A 69 -4.83 -1.34 5.02
C PHE A 69 -3.65 -2.26 4.72
N ALA A 70 -2.42 -1.81 4.96
CA ALA A 70 -1.23 -2.62 4.75
C ALA A 70 -1.15 -3.83 5.68
N TRP A 71 -1.63 -3.74 6.91
CA TRP A 71 -1.76 -4.87 7.84
C TRP A 71 -2.57 -6.02 7.22
N ARG A 72 -3.61 -5.69 6.45
CA ARG A 72 -4.45 -6.69 5.76
C ARG A 72 -3.80 -7.26 4.50
N SER A 73 -2.77 -6.61 3.97
CA SER A 73 -2.14 -6.92 2.68
C SER A 73 -0.79 -7.64 2.82
N SER A 74 0.15 -7.06 3.58
CA SER A 74 1.52 -7.55 3.71
C SER A 74 2.15 -7.11 5.04
N MET A 75 2.37 -8.08 5.93
CA MET A 75 2.99 -7.83 7.24
C MET A 75 4.42 -7.31 7.15
N ALA A 76 5.23 -7.82 6.22
CA ALA A 76 6.62 -7.39 6.07
C ALA A 76 6.71 -5.91 5.66
N PHE A 77 5.86 -5.48 4.72
CA PHE A 77 5.81 -4.09 4.28
C PHE A 77 5.33 -3.16 5.39
N LEU A 78 4.31 -3.58 6.14
CA LEU A 78 3.83 -2.84 7.30
C LEU A 78 4.95 -2.65 8.34
N VAL A 79 5.62 -3.74 8.73
CA VAL A 79 6.68 -3.70 9.76
C VAL A 79 7.82 -2.78 9.33
N ALA A 80 8.23 -2.83 8.05
CA ALA A 80 9.26 -1.93 7.53
C ALA A 80 8.86 -0.45 7.63
N ASN A 81 7.61 -0.10 7.26
CA ASN A 81 7.12 1.27 7.37
C ASN A 81 7.03 1.72 8.84
N LEU A 82 6.49 0.87 9.73
CA LEU A 82 6.39 1.16 11.16
C LEU A 82 7.76 1.42 11.78
N ILE A 83 8.74 0.55 11.53
CA ILE A 83 10.11 0.74 12.05
C ILE A 83 10.68 2.06 11.55
N THR A 84 10.54 2.35 10.25
CA THR A 84 11.04 3.60 9.65
C THR A 84 10.41 4.83 10.30
N ILE A 85 9.09 4.84 10.46
CA ILE A 85 8.34 5.93 11.11
C ILE A 85 8.80 6.11 12.56
N VAL A 86 8.93 5.03 13.33
CA VAL A 86 9.34 5.08 14.74
C VAL A 86 10.77 5.62 14.87
N VAL A 87 11.71 5.10 14.08
CA VAL A 87 13.11 5.55 14.11
C VAL A 87 13.20 7.03 13.76
N ALA A 88 12.50 7.47 12.70
CA ALA A 88 12.49 8.88 12.31
C ALA A 88 11.86 9.77 13.39
N ALA A 89 10.70 9.38 13.94
CA ALA A 89 10.04 10.13 15.00
C ALA A 89 10.92 10.27 16.25
N VAL A 90 11.58 9.18 16.67
CA VAL A 90 12.52 9.21 17.80
C VAL A 90 13.68 10.16 17.50
N ALA A 91 14.30 10.05 16.32
CA ALA A 91 15.43 10.89 15.93
C ALA A 91 15.05 12.38 15.90
N THR A 92 13.86 12.72 15.40
CA THR A 92 13.33 14.10 15.41
C THR A 92 13.06 14.58 16.84
N ILE A 93 12.33 13.81 17.67
CA ILE A 93 11.95 14.24 19.03
C ILE A 93 13.18 14.41 19.94
N THR A 94 14.20 13.59 19.76
CA THR A 94 15.46 13.64 20.54
C THR A 94 16.46 14.67 20.01
N GLY A 95 16.16 15.35 18.90
CA GLY A 95 17.01 16.38 18.31
C GLY A 95 18.25 15.84 17.58
N TYR A 96 18.28 14.54 17.23
CA TYR A 96 19.33 13.97 16.38
C TYR A 96 19.27 14.47 14.93
N VAL A 97 18.11 15.01 14.51
CA VAL A 97 17.89 15.57 13.17
C VAL A 97 17.52 17.05 13.34
N PRO A 98 18.16 17.96 12.59
CA PRO A 98 17.84 19.39 12.65
C PRO A 98 16.42 19.66 12.09
N PHE A 99 15.76 20.68 12.64
CA PHE A 99 14.47 21.21 12.15
C PHE A 99 14.71 22.51 11.40
#